data_AF-A0A971MIS1-F1
#
_entry.id   AF-A0A971MIS1-F1
#
_cell.length_a   1.000
_cell.length_b   1.000
_cell.length_c   1.000
_cell.angle_alpha   90.00
_cell.angle_beta   90.00
_cell.angle_gamma   90.00
#
_symmetry.space_group_name_H-M   'P 1'
#
loop_
_entity.id
_entity.type
_entity.pdbx_description
1 polymer ?
#
loop_
_entity_poly.entity_id
_entity_poly.type
_entity_poly.pdbx_seq_one_letter_code
_entity_poly.pdbx_strand_id
1 'polypeptide(L)'
;MSSIELVSLRGFPKAFEDSLLRSGLLNRIENSAAGSVLICSMAGYGKSTLLSQLAARAERAAVCILDQNDNDPLYFLSHLSQAIRQAAPHLETVDTKDPYTVLPRICQITP
;
A
#
# COMPACT_ATOMS: atom_id res chain seq x y z
N MET A 1 7.22 11.80 16.62
CA MET A 1 6.42 10.56 16.69
C MET A 1 5.37 10.62 15.58
N SER A 2 5.81 10.58 14.32
CA SER A 2 4.94 10.38 13.16
C SER A 2 4.61 8.90 13.09
N SER A 3 3.35 8.57 12.82
CA SER A 3 2.84 7.22 12.98
C SER A 3 2.12 6.84 11.69
N ILE A 4 2.86 6.26 10.73
CA ILE A 4 2.21 5.44 9.72
C ILE A 4 1.55 4.28 10.47
N GLU A 5 0.23 4.30 10.53
CA GLU A 5 -0.51 3.21 11.15
C GLU A 5 -0.53 2.03 10.18
N LEU A 6 0.20 0.98 10.57
CA LEU A 6 0.16 -0.29 9.88
C LEU A 6 -1.12 -1.00 10.21
N VAL A 7 -2.12 -0.78 9.37
CA VAL A 7 -3.40 -1.44 9.52
C VAL A 7 -3.25 -2.85 8.95
N SER A 8 -3.24 -3.85 9.85
CA SER A 8 -3.45 -5.25 9.44
C SER A 8 -4.64 -5.30 8.48
N LEU A 9 -4.56 -6.07 7.39
CA LEU A 9 -5.65 -6.22 6.40
C LEU A 9 -7.03 -6.48 7.03
N ARG A 10 -7.08 -7.00 8.27
CA ARG A 10 -8.31 -7.15 9.06
C ARG A 10 -9.00 -5.83 9.46
N GLY A 11 -8.30 -4.70 9.46
CA GLY A 11 -8.78 -3.37 9.87
C GLY A 11 -8.83 -2.32 8.75
N PHE A 12 -8.24 -2.60 7.58
CA PHE A 12 -8.32 -1.71 6.42
C PHE A 12 -9.73 -1.81 5.81
N PRO A 13 -10.42 -0.69 5.52
CA PRO A 13 -11.83 -0.53 5.85
C PRO A 13 -12.64 -1.73 5.42
N LYS A 14 -13.33 -2.31 6.40
CA LYS A 14 -14.21 -3.47 6.27
C LYS A 14 -14.92 -3.37 4.93
N ALA A 15 -14.66 -4.30 4.02
CA ALA A 15 -15.52 -4.45 2.87
C ALA A 15 -16.94 -4.60 3.43
N PHE A 16 -17.80 -3.63 3.15
CA PHE A 16 -19.18 -3.68 3.60
C PHE A 16 -19.80 -4.91 2.96
N GLU A 17 -20.60 -5.68 3.71
CA GLU A 17 -21.20 -6.92 3.19
C GLU A 17 -22.01 -6.65 1.90
N ASP A 18 -22.59 -5.45 1.77
CA ASP A 18 -23.32 -4.99 0.59
C ASP A 18 -22.48 -4.13 -0.39
N SER A 19 -21.14 -4.21 -0.31
CA SER A 19 -20.27 -3.43 -1.19
C SER A 19 -20.36 -3.95 -2.63
N LEU A 20 -20.79 -3.08 -3.56
CA LEU A 20 -20.79 -3.40 -4.98
C LEU A 20 -19.37 -3.69 -5.46
N LEU A 21 -19.16 -4.89 -6.00
CA LEU A 21 -17.87 -5.34 -6.53
C LEU A 21 -17.48 -4.54 -7.78
N ARG A 22 -16.36 -3.84 -7.75
CA ARG A 22 -15.90 -2.99 -8.87
C ARG A 22 -14.97 -3.74 -9.81
N SER A 23 -15.43 -4.89 -10.31
CA SER A 23 -14.65 -5.82 -11.14
C SER A 23 -13.92 -5.16 -12.31
N GLY A 24 -14.55 -4.22 -13.02
CA GLY A 24 -13.91 -3.51 -14.14
C GLY A 24 -12.70 -2.66 -13.73
N LEU A 25 -12.74 -2.02 -12.56
CA LEU A 25 -11.61 -1.25 -12.04
C LEU A 25 -10.53 -2.16 -11.45
N LEU A 26 -10.93 -3.21 -10.74
CA LEU A 26 -10.01 -4.21 -10.21
C LEU A 26 -9.21 -4.86 -11.33
N ASN A 27 -9.87 -5.33 -12.39
CA ASN A 27 -9.22 -5.91 -13.55
C ASN A 27 -8.25 -4.92 -14.22
N ARG A 28 -8.59 -3.63 -14.30
CA ARG A 28 -7.66 -2.62 -14.86
C ARG A 28 -6.39 -2.47 -14.04
N ILE A 29 -6.49 -2.57 -12.71
CA ILE A 29 -5.32 -2.49 -11.81
C ILE A 29 -4.51 -3.77 -11.90
N GLU A 30 -5.17 -4.94 -11.79
CA GLU A 30 -4.53 -6.26 -11.83
C GLU A 30 -3.83 -6.54 -13.18
N ASN A 31 -4.35 -6.00 -14.29
CA ASN A 31 -3.74 -6.12 -15.62
C ASN A 31 -2.87 -4.92 -16.01
N SER A 32 -2.56 -4.01 -15.09
CA SER A 32 -1.61 -2.94 -15.37
C SER A 32 -0.19 -3.49 -15.47
N ALA A 33 0.65 -2.86 -16.29
CA ALA A 33 2.07 -3.19 -16.33
C ALA A 33 2.71 -2.95 -14.94
N ALA A 34 3.80 -3.66 -14.64
CA ALA A 34 4.55 -3.46 -13.40
C ALA A 34 4.87 -1.97 -13.19
N GLY A 35 4.52 -1.44 -12.02
CA GLY A 35 4.67 -0.01 -11.72
C GLY A 35 3.69 0.49 -10.66
N SER A 36 3.44 1.80 -10.68
CA SER A 36 2.52 2.47 -9.76
C SER A 36 1.20 2.81 -10.44
N VAL A 37 0.09 2.66 -9.71
CA VAL A 37 -1.25 3.05 -10.15
C VAL A 37 -1.77 4.16 -9.24
N LEU A 38 -2.16 5.28 -9.84
CA LEU A 38 -2.76 6.40 -9.13
C LEU A 38 -4.29 6.34 -9.21
N ILE A 39 -4.95 6.28 -8.05
CA ILE A 39 -6.41 6.31 -7.94
C ILE A 39 -6.85 7.68 -7.41
N CYS A 40 -7.31 8.56 -8.29
CA CYS A 40 -7.77 9.90 -7.93
C CYS A 40 -9.28 10.05 -8.14
N SER A 41 -9.95 10.61 -7.13
CA SER A 41 -11.38 10.98 -7.19
C SER A 41 -11.74 11.91 -6.03
N MET A 42 -12.93 12.50 -6.07
CA MET A 42 -13.51 13.23 -4.94
C MET A 42 -13.75 12.31 -3.72
N ALA A 43 -13.88 12.92 -2.53
CA ALA A 43 -14.30 12.21 -1.33
C ALA A 43 -15.65 11.50 -1.53
N GLY A 44 -15.86 10.35 -0.89
CA GLY A 44 -17.11 9.58 -0.99
C GLY A 44 -17.24 8.66 -2.23
N TYR A 45 -16.40 8.80 -3.27
CA TYR A 45 -16.46 7.93 -4.46
C TYR A 45 -15.93 6.50 -4.24
N GLY A 46 -15.57 6.14 -3.00
CA GLY A 46 -15.18 4.77 -2.62
C GLY A 46 -13.76 4.37 -3.04
N LYS A 47 -12.80 5.31 -3.07
CA LYS A 47 -11.37 4.97 -3.29
C LYS A 47 -10.89 3.92 -2.29
N SER A 48 -11.17 4.13 -1.01
CA SER A 48 -10.82 3.20 0.06
C SER A 48 -11.53 1.85 -0.11
N THR A 49 -12.79 1.84 -0.57
CA THR A 49 -13.51 0.60 -0.90
C THR A 49 -12.83 -0.18 -2.02
N LEU A 50 -12.40 0.50 -3.09
CA LEU A 50 -11.66 -0.14 -4.19
C LEU A 50 -10.31 -0.70 -3.70
N LEU A 51 -9.58 0.06 -2.87
CA LEU A 51 -8.33 -0.40 -2.28
C LEU A 51 -8.55 -1.63 -1.37
N SER A 52 -9.60 -1.65 -0.54
CA SER A 52 -9.93 -2.83 0.28
C SER A 52 -10.28 -4.05 -0.57
N GLN A 53 -11.05 -3.87 -1.65
CA GLN A 53 -11.39 -4.95 -2.58
C GLN A 53 -10.15 -5.49 -3.31
N LEU A 54 -9.21 -4.62 -3.69
CA LEU A 54 -7.93 -5.02 -4.28
C LEU A 54 -7.06 -5.78 -3.27
N ALA A 55 -6.97 -5.27 -2.06
CA ALA A 55 -6.16 -5.86 -0.99
C ALA A 55 -6.68 -7.24 -0.57
N ALA A 56 -7.99 -7.48 -0.64
CA ALA A 56 -8.61 -8.79 -0.41
C ALA A 56 -8.31 -9.83 -1.51
N ARG A 57 -7.86 -9.40 -2.69
CA ARG A 57 -7.48 -10.27 -3.83
C ARG A 57 -5.98 -10.45 -3.95
N ALA A 58 -5.19 -9.60 -3.30
CA ALA A 58 -3.74 -9.68 -3.32
C ALA A 58 -3.23 -10.78 -2.38
N GLU A 59 -2.25 -11.54 -2.84
CA GLU A 59 -1.60 -12.58 -2.02
C GLU A 59 -0.77 -11.97 -0.88
N ARG A 60 -0.20 -10.78 -1.12
CA ARG A 60 0.52 -9.95 -0.15
C ARG A 60 0.13 -8.49 -0.37
N ALA A 61 -0.27 -7.80 0.69
CA ALA A 61 -0.54 -6.37 0.64
C ALA A 61 -0.07 -5.70 1.93
N ALA A 62 0.63 -4.58 1.78
CA ALA A 62 0.91 -3.64 2.84
C ALA A 62 0.08 -2.39 2.57
N VAL A 63 -0.55 -1.84 3.60
CA VAL A 63 -1.34 -0.63 3.48
C VAL A 63 -0.80 0.43 4.44
N CYS A 64 -0.52 1.61 3.89
CA CYS A 64 -0.05 2.76 4.64
C CYS A 64 -1.10 3.87 4.54
N ILE A 65 -1.53 4.40 5.67
CA ILE A 65 -2.30 5.64 5.74
C ILE A 65 -1.30 6.74 6.06
N LEU A 66 -1.25 7.75 5.18
CA LEU A 66 -0.31 8.85 5.30
C LEU A 66 -1.02 10.07 5.89
N ASP A 67 -0.34 10.79 6.76
CA ASP A 67 -0.74 12.09 7.27
C ASP A 67 0.23 13.22 6.85
N GLN A 68 -0.01 14.44 7.33
CA GLN A 68 0.83 15.59 6.98
C GLN A 68 2.25 15.51 7.53
N ASN A 69 2.48 14.73 8.59
CA ASN A 69 3.78 14.51 9.21
C ASN A 69 4.64 13.53 8.39
N ASP A 70 4.05 12.75 7.48
CA ASP A 70 4.75 11.82 6.58
C ASP A 70 5.29 12.51 5.31
N ASN A 71 5.23 13.85 5.24
CA ASN A 71 5.75 14.62 4.11
C ASN A 71 7.29 14.72 4.10
N ASP A 72 7.95 14.23 5.15
CA ASP A 72 9.40 14.04 5.15
C ASP A 72 9.75 12.68 4.50
N PRO A 73 10.53 12.68 3.40
CA PRO A 73 10.88 11.47 2.70
C PRO A 73 11.57 10.41 3.57
N LEU A 74 12.42 10.80 4.52
CA LEU A 74 13.13 9.86 5.39
C LEU A 74 12.16 9.13 6.32
N TYR A 75 11.23 9.87 6.93
CA TYR A 75 10.20 9.28 7.79
C TYR A 75 9.27 8.37 6.99
N PHE A 76 8.77 8.83 5.83
CA PHE A 76 7.94 8.02 4.95
C PHE A 76 8.61 6.69 4.57
N LEU A 77 9.88 6.71 4.17
CA LEU A 77 10.61 5.51 3.75
C LEU A 77 10.89 4.56 4.91
N SER A 78 11.24 5.10 6.08
CA SER A 78 11.46 4.29 7.27
C SER A 78 10.18 3.52 7.65
N HIS A 79 9.05 4.23 7.68
CA HIS A 79 7.77 3.64 7.99
C HIS A 79 7.28 2.67 6.90
N LEU A 80 7.47 2.99 5.61
CA LEU A 80 7.16 2.08 4.50
C LEU A 80 8.00 0.79 4.56
N SER A 81 9.28 0.90 4.90
CA SER A 81 10.16 -0.28 5.09
C SER A 81 9.65 -1.16 6.24
N GLN A 82 9.27 -0.55 7.36
CA GLN A 82 8.67 -1.26 8.49
C GLN A 82 7.35 -1.95 8.07
N ALA A 83 6.54 -1.27 7.25
CA ALA A 83 5.28 -1.79 6.73
C ALA A 83 5.45 -3.04 5.88
N ILE A 84 6.38 -2.98 4.93
CA ILE A 84 6.71 -4.09 4.05
C ILE A 84 7.27 -5.26 4.86
N ARG A 85 8.17 -5.00 5.81
CA ARG A 85 8.75 -6.04 6.67
C ARG A 85 7.69 -6.77 7.51
N GLN A 86 6.65 -6.08 7.97
CA GLN A 86 5.54 -6.71 8.68
C GLN A 86 4.63 -7.52 7.75
N ALA A 87 4.32 -7.02 6.56
CA ALA A 87 3.44 -7.69 5.60
C ALA A 87 4.12 -8.89 4.90
N ALA A 88 5.44 -8.85 4.73
CA ALA A 88 6.23 -9.88 4.07
C ALA A 88 7.56 -10.08 4.81
N PRO A 89 7.57 -10.80 5.94
CA PRO A 89 8.76 -10.97 6.79
C PRO A 89 9.91 -11.75 6.12
N HIS A 90 9.64 -12.42 5.00
CA HIS A 90 10.60 -13.17 4.19
C HIS A 90 11.29 -12.32 3.12
N LEU A 91 10.81 -11.09 2.88
CA LEU A 91 11.53 -10.13 2.04
C LEU A 91 12.68 -9.55 2.88
N GLU A 92 13.91 -9.80 2.46
CA GLU A 92 15.09 -9.13 3.03
C GLU A 92 14.99 -7.63 2.76
N THR A 93 14.46 -6.86 3.71
CA THR A 93 14.56 -5.40 3.64
C THR A 93 15.96 -5.01 4.10
N VAL A 94 16.73 -4.39 3.20
CA VAL A 94 18.10 -3.91 3.46
C VAL A 94 18.10 -3.02 4.71
N ASP A 95 19.14 -3.17 5.53
CA ASP A 95 19.31 -2.51 6.82
C ASP A 95 18.95 -1.01 6.74
N THR A 96 17.96 -0.62 7.51
CA THR A 96 17.27 0.69 7.53
C THR A 96 18.15 1.88 7.93
N LYS A 97 19.47 1.68 8.05
CA LYS A 97 20.43 2.76 8.31
C LYS A 97 20.59 3.71 7.13
N ASP A 98 20.23 3.28 5.92
CA ASP A 98 20.21 4.13 4.73
C ASP A 98 18.90 3.96 3.92
N PRO A 99 17.86 4.77 4.22
CA PRO A 99 16.55 4.68 3.55
C PRO A 99 16.60 4.97 2.05
N TYR A 100 17.64 5.63 1.53
CA TYR A 100 17.77 5.93 0.10
C TYR A 100 18.11 4.69 -0.74
N THR A 101 18.60 3.63 -0.10
CA THR A 101 18.92 2.36 -0.80
C THR A 101 17.67 1.51 -1.06
N VAL A 102 16.58 1.75 -0.31
CA VAL A 102 15.35 0.95 -0.36
C VAL A 102 14.46 1.35 -1.55
N LEU A 103 14.44 2.64 -1.90
CA LEU A 103 13.61 3.19 -2.98
C LEU A 103 13.91 2.57 -4.36
N PRO A 104 15.17 2.54 -4.83
CA PRO A 104 15.49 1.94 -6.12
C PRO A 104 15.07 0.48 -6.16
N ARG A 105 15.23 -0.28 -5.07
CA ARG A 105 14.86 -1.70 -5.00
C ARG A 105 13.35 -1.91 -5.01
N ILE A 106 12.57 -1.14 -4.25
CA ILE A 106 11.08 -1.20 -4.31
C ILE A 106 10.61 -0.91 -5.75
N CYS A 107 11.23 0.06 -6.41
CA CYS A 107 10.89 0.42 -7.79
C CYS A 107 11.51 -0.53 -8.85
N GLN A 108 12.50 -1.36 -8.48
CA GLN A 108 13.21 -2.29 -9.37
C GLN A 108 12.81 -3.76 -9.19
N ILE A 109 11.92 -4.09 -8.24
CA ILE A 109 11.28 -5.42 -8.21
C ILE A 109 10.34 -5.51 -9.43
N THR A 110 10.96 -5.90 -10.54
CA THR A 110 10.34 -6.36 -11.78
C THR A 110 10.43 -7.90 -11.71
N PRO A 111 9.40 -8.65 -12.14
CA PRO A 111 9.26 -10.09 -11.87
C PRO A 111 10.45 -10.96 -12.30
#